data_AF-A0A022Q1D5-F1
#
_entry.id   AF-A0A022Q1D5-F1
#
_cell.length_a   1.000
_cell.length_b   1.000
_cell.length_c   1.000
_cell.angle_alpha   90.00
_cell.angle_beta   90.00
_cell.angle_gamma   90.00
#
_symmetry.space_group_name_H-M   'P 1'
#
loop_
_entity.id
_entity.type
_entity.pdbx_description
1 polymer ?
#
loop_
_entity_poly.entity_id
_entity_poly.type
_entity_poly.pdbx_seq_one_letter_code
_entity_poly.pdbx_strand_id
1 'polypeptide(L)'
;MAVAAKWAFCAFLGIMLLHILAILLFTRGFLLTRSELSQYSHCSDVDESPCFSPPRDQTSNGSCWNKPVVDRLVIIVLDAIRFDFVAPSTFFAEKKPWMDKLQVLHEFASQNRSSRIFKAIADPPTTSLQRLKGLTTGGLPTFIDVGNSFGAPAIVEDNLIHQLVQNGTRVVMMGDDTWIQLFPHPFVKSYPFPSFT
;
A
#
# COMPACT_ATOMS: atom_id res chain seq x y z
N MET A 1 53.50 30.03 15.84
CA MET A 1 52.47 30.01 14.76
C MET A 1 52.29 28.63 14.14
N ALA A 2 53.35 27.90 13.74
CA ALA A 2 53.21 26.60 13.06
C ALA A 2 52.51 25.47 13.87
N VAL A 3 52.66 25.46 15.20
CA VAL A 3 52.04 24.43 16.07
C VAL A 3 50.53 24.61 16.15
N ALA A 4 50.04 25.84 16.32
CA ALA A 4 48.61 26.14 16.36
C ALA A 4 47.90 25.80 15.03
N ALA A 5 48.56 26.03 13.90
CA ALA A 5 48.05 25.64 12.58
C ALA A 5 47.94 24.11 12.41
N LYS A 6 48.90 23.34 12.95
CA LYS A 6 48.82 21.87 12.95
C LYS A 6 47.66 21.35 13.80
N TRP A 7 47.43 21.92 14.98
CA TRP A 7 46.30 21.55 15.83
C TRP A 7 44.96 21.89 15.18
N ALA A 8 44.84 23.06 14.54
CA ALA A 8 43.64 23.45 13.80
C ALA A 8 43.36 22.50 12.62
N PHE A 9 44.39 22.09 11.88
CA PHE A 9 44.26 21.13 10.78
C PHE A 9 43.82 19.73 11.28
N CYS A 10 44.41 19.23 12.36
CA CYS A 10 43.99 17.96 12.96
C CYS A 10 42.54 18.00 13.47
N ALA A 11 42.12 19.11 14.08
CA ALA A 11 40.75 19.30 14.54
C ALA A 11 39.76 19.32 13.36
N PHE A 12 40.10 20.02 12.28
CA PHE A 12 39.29 20.04 11.05
C PHE A 12 39.14 18.64 10.45
N LEU A 13 40.24 17.88 10.35
CA LEU A 13 40.23 16.51 9.85
C LEU A 13 39.35 15.60 10.73
N GLY A 14 39.44 15.74 12.05
CA GLY A 14 38.62 14.99 13.01
C GLY A 14 37.12 15.28 12.86
N ILE A 15 36.75 16.55 12.69
CA ILE A 15 35.36 16.96 12.45
C ILE A 15 34.86 16.40 11.12
N MET A 16 35.66 16.46 10.05
CA MET A 16 35.31 15.87 8.75
C MET A 16 35.09 14.36 8.84
N LEU A 17 35.95 13.65 9.56
CA LEU A 17 35.83 12.20 9.73
C LEU A 17 34.58 11.82 10.52
N LEU A 18 34.24 12.60 11.56
CA LEU A 18 33.01 12.43 12.33
C LEU A 18 31.76 12.67 11.46
N HIS A 19 31.78 13.70 10.60
CA HIS A 19 30.67 13.95 9.67
C HIS A 19 30.52 12.81 8.65
N ILE A 20 31.62 12.32 8.09
CA ILE A 20 31.58 11.17 7.15
C ILE A 20 31.01 9.94 7.87
N LEU A 21 31.44 9.65 9.09
CA LEU A 21 30.91 8.54 9.87
C LEU A 21 29.42 8.70 10.18
N ALA A 22 28.99 9.91 10.57
CA ALA A 22 27.58 10.22 10.82
C ALA A 22 26.73 10.03 9.56
N ILE A 23 27.20 10.49 8.41
CA ILE A 23 26.52 10.30 7.11
C ILE A 23 26.46 8.81 6.76
N LEU A 24 27.53 8.04 6.96
CA LEU A 24 27.54 6.60 6.69
C LEU A 24 26.58 5.83 7.60
N LEU A 25 26.54 6.16 8.90
CA LEU A 25 25.58 5.57 9.84
C LEU A 25 24.15 5.96 9.49
N PHE A 26 23.91 7.23 9.16
CA PHE A 26 22.59 7.72 8.77
C PHE A 26 22.10 7.06 7.47
N THR A 27 22.92 7.04 6.42
CA THR A 27 22.54 6.44 5.12
C THR A 27 22.32 4.93 5.20
N ARG A 28 22.97 4.23 6.14
CA ARG A 28 22.75 2.79 6.36
C ARG A 28 21.60 2.45 7.31
N GLY A 29 21.32 3.29 8.31
CA GLY A 29 20.35 2.97 9.37
C GLY A 29 19.00 3.68 9.24
N PHE A 30 18.96 4.87 8.64
CA PHE A 30 17.73 5.68 8.56
C PHE A 30 16.82 5.26 7.40
N LEU A 31 17.41 4.79 6.30
CA LEU A 31 16.65 4.33 5.14
C LEU A 31 16.28 2.87 5.33
N LEU A 32 15.03 2.62 5.73
CA LEU A 32 14.44 1.30 5.70
C LEU A 32 14.44 0.80 4.25
N THR A 33 15.42 -0.04 3.89
CA THR A 33 15.45 -0.83 2.67
C THR A 33 14.55 -2.06 2.89
N ARG A 34 13.35 -2.08 2.29
CA ARG A 34 12.61 -3.36 2.16
C ARG A 34 13.21 -4.14 1.00
N SER A 35 13.44 -5.42 1.23
CA SER A 35 13.64 -6.36 0.14
C SER A 35 12.27 -6.64 -0.48
N GLU A 36 12.09 -6.25 -1.73
CA GLU A 36 10.92 -6.67 -2.50
C GLU A 36 10.98 -8.20 -2.65
N LEU A 37 9.92 -8.91 -2.24
CA LEU A 37 9.87 -10.35 -2.44
C LEU A 37 9.51 -10.61 -3.90
N SER A 38 10.39 -11.30 -4.61
CA SER A 38 10.16 -11.73 -6.00
C SER A 38 9.30 -13.00 -6.11
N GLN A 39 8.73 -13.46 -5.00
CA GLN A 39 7.92 -14.68 -4.93
C GLN A 39 6.45 -14.33 -5.13
N TYR A 40 5.75 -15.19 -5.85
CA TYR A 40 4.31 -15.11 -6.04
C TYR A 40 3.63 -16.24 -5.29
N SER A 41 2.44 -15.94 -4.77
CA SER A 41 1.64 -16.92 -4.06
C SER A 41 1.18 -18.03 -5.01
N HIS A 42 1.43 -19.27 -4.63
CA HIS A 42 1.00 -20.46 -5.35
C HIS A 42 -0.01 -21.28 -4.54
N CYS A 43 -0.74 -22.15 -5.23
CA CYS A 43 -1.69 -23.05 -4.60
C CYS A 43 -1.07 -23.96 -3.52
N SER A 44 0.18 -24.37 -3.71
CA SER A 44 0.93 -25.19 -2.74
C SER A 44 1.09 -24.52 -1.38
N ASP A 45 1.12 -23.18 -1.37
CA ASP A 45 1.39 -22.40 -0.15
C ASP A 45 0.17 -22.40 0.78
N VAL A 46 -1.01 -22.67 0.23
CA VAL A 46 -2.27 -22.78 1.00
C VAL A 46 -2.27 -24.05 1.85
N ASP A 47 -1.73 -25.16 1.33
CA ASP A 47 -1.66 -26.45 2.01
C ASP A 47 -0.73 -26.40 3.25
N GLU A 48 0.29 -25.53 3.22
CA GLU A 48 1.19 -25.30 4.35
C GLU A 48 0.64 -24.28 5.37
N SER A 49 -0.47 -23.61 5.06
CA SER A 49 -0.95 -22.52 5.90
C SER A 49 -1.72 -23.04 7.13
N PRO A 50 -1.36 -22.60 8.36
CA PRO A 50 -1.99 -23.07 9.59
C PRO A 50 -3.46 -22.62 9.74
N CYS A 51 -3.89 -21.68 8.89
CA CYS A 51 -5.26 -21.15 8.85
C CYS A 51 -6.19 -21.95 7.94
N PHE A 52 -5.67 -22.91 7.15
CA PHE A 52 -6.46 -23.72 6.25
C PHE A 52 -6.44 -25.18 6.70
N SER A 53 -7.63 -25.74 6.94
CA SER A 53 -7.78 -27.18 6.97
C SER A 53 -8.03 -27.62 5.53
N PRO A 54 -7.23 -28.54 4.94
CA PRO A 54 -7.46 -28.98 3.57
C PRO A 54 -8.92 -29.49 3.44
N PRO A 55 -9.66 -29.07 2.41
CA PRO A 55 -11.01 -29.58 2.16
C PRO A 55 -10.93 -31.12 2.06
N ARG A 56 -11.72 -31.83 2.87
CA ARG A 56 -11.74 -33.31 2.90
C ARG A 56 -12.23 -33.94 1.58
N ASP A 57 -12.75 -33.15 0.66
CA ASP A 57 -13.24 -33.61 -0.64
C ASP A 57 -12.32 -33.15 -1.77
N GLN A 58 -11.40 -34.03 -2.15
CA GLN A 58 -10.54 -33.92 -3.35
C GLN A 58 -11.34 -34.11 -4.67
N THR A 59 -12.63 -33.77 -4.70
CA THR A 59 -13.52 -34.00 -5.85
C THR A 59 -14.02 -32.72 -6.53
N SER A 60 -13.63 -31.53 -6.06
CA SER A 60 -13.91 -30.30 -6.81
C SER A 60 -12.77 -29.98 -7.77
N ASN A 61 -12.96 -30.29 -9.04
CA ASN A 61 -12.18 -29.71 -10.13
C ASN A 61 -12.09 -28.17 -9.97
N GLY A 62 -10.90 -27.64 -9.67
CA GLY A 62 -10.45 -26.40 -10.31
C GLY A 62 -10.04 -25.17 -9.47
N SER A 63 -10.08 -25.16 -8.13
CA SER A 63 -9.57 -24.00 -7.37
C SER A 63 -8.97 -24.39 -6.02
N CYS A 64 -7.67 -24.14 -5.86
CA CYS A 64 -6.96 -24.23 -4.57
C CYS A 64 -7.30 -23.07 -3.61
N TRP A 65 -7.90 -22.01 -4.14
CA TRP A 65 -8.26 -20.81 -3.40
C TRP A 65 -9.64 -20.93 -2.75
N ASN A 66 -9.88 -20.06 -1.76
CA ASN A 66 -11.17 -19.94 -1.09
C ASN A 66 -12.35 -19.87 -2.06
N LYS A 67 -13.42 -20.60 -1.75
CA LYS A 67 -14.66 -20.51 -2.51
C LYS A 67 -15.19 -19.07 -2.46
N PRO A 68 -15.47 -18.43 -3.60
CA PRO A 68 -15.97 -17.06 -3.62
C PRO A 68 -17.33 -16.99 -2.92
N VAL A 69 -17.48 -16.02 -2.02
CA VAL A 69 -18.75 -15.73 -1.32
C VAL A 69 -19.66 -14.84 -2.17
N VAL A 70 -19.07 -14.11 -3.13
CA VAL A 70 -19.75 -13.16 -4.01
C VAL A 70 -19.35 -13.39 -5.46
N ASP A 71 -20.30 -13.22 -6.38
CA ASP A 71 -20.05 -13.39 -7.82
C ASP A 71 -19.35 -12.19 -8.45
N ARG A 72 -19.55 -10.99 -7.88
CA ARG A 72 -19.01 -9.73 -8.37
C ARG A 72 -18.57 -8.85 -7.22
N LEU A 73 -17.40 -8.26 -7.37
CA LEU A 73 -16.81 -7.33 -6.41
C LEU A 73 -16.55 -5.99 -7.11
N VAL A 74 -16.92 -4.90 -6.44
CA VAL A 74 -16.59 -3.53 -6.86
C VAL A 74 -15.79 -2.88 -5.75
N ILE A 75 -14.56 -2.49 -6.05
CA ILE A 75 -13.68 -1.76 -5.12
C ILE A 75 -13.64 -0.31 -5.60
N ILE A 76 -14.07 0.61 -4.73
CA ILE A 76 -14.03 2.05 -4.99
C ILE A 76 -12.93 2.65 -4.11
N VAL A 77 -11.92 3.23 -4.73
CA VAL A 77 -10.83 3.93 -4.04
C VAL A 77 -11.04 5.42 -4.22
N LEU A 78 -11.14 6.14 -3.10
CA LEU A 78 -11.28 7.60 -3.06
C LEU A 78 -9.98 8.18 -2.51
N ASP A 79 -9.29 9.01 -3.30
CA ASP A 79 -8.05 9.64 -2.86
C ASP A 79 -8.33 10.71 -1.79
N ALA A 80 -7.39 10.87 -0.87
CA ALA A 80 -7.39 11.87 0.20
C ALA A 80 -8.63 11.88 1.13
N ILE A 81 -9.43 10.81 1.18
CA ILE A 81 -10.56 10.71 2.10
C ILE A 81 -10.10 10.33 3.51
N ARG A 82 -10.03 11.31 4.42
CA ARG A 82 -9.69 11.03 5.83
C ARG A 82 -10.86 10.40 6.56
N PHE A 83 -10.56 9.66 7.62
CA PHE A 83 -11.54 8.97 8.45
C PHE A 83 -12.63 9.90 9.02
N ASP A 84 -12.29 11.14 9.35
CA ASP A 84 -13.22 12.13 9.90
C ASP A 84 -14.24 12.70 8.88
N PHE A 85 -14.08 12.43 7.59
CA PHE A 85 -15.12 12.74 6.58
C PHE A 85 -16.23 11.68 6.53
N VAL A 86 -15.94 10.46 6.95
CA VAL A 86 -16.82 9.28 6.82
C VAL A 86 -17.38 8.83 8.16
N ALA A 87 -16.61 8.96 9.23
CA ALA A 87 -17.06 8.58 10.55
C ALA A 87 -18.10 9.59 11.10
N PRO A 88 -19.19 9.12 11.71
CA PRO A 88 -20.12 9.98 12.43
C PRO A 88 -19.44 10.95 13.38
N SER A 89 -19.87 12.22 13.40
CA SER A 89 -19.27 13.24 14.28
C SER A 89 -19.34 12.88 15.76
N THR A 90 -20.23 11.96 16.14
CA THR A 90 -20.40 11.45 17.52
C THR A 90 -19.17 10.74 18.06
N PHE A 91 -18.25 10.28 17.19
CA PHE A 91 -16.98 9.68 17.60
C PHE A 91 -15.92 10.70 18.02
N PHE A 92 -16.18 12.00 17.84
CA PHE A 92 -15.22 13.08 18.09
C PHE A 92 -15.72 14.03 19.17
N ALA A 93 -14.80 14.65 19.90
CA ALA A 93 -15.14 15.62 20.95
C ALA A 93 -15.76 16.91 20.39
N GLU A 94 -15.34 17.33 19.20
CA GLU A 94 -15.85 18.51 18.53
C GLU A 94 -16.24 18.21 17.09
N LYS A 95 -17.44 18.66 16.71
CA LYS A 95 -17.91 18.59 15.32
C LYS A 95 -17.21 19.65 14.47
N LYS A 96 -16.60 19.21 13.36
CA LYS A 96 -15.98 20.10 12.36
C LYS A 96 -16.91 20.30 11.15
N PRO A 97 -16.74 21.39 10.37
CA PRO A 97 -17.64 21.74 9.26
C PRO A 97 -17.77 20.69 8.15
N TRP A 98 -16.74 19.88 7.92
CA TRP A 98 -16.68 18.84 6.89
C TRP A 98 -17.27 17.49 7.32
N MET A 99 -17.60 17.33 8.61
CA MET A 99 -18.18 16.08 9.15
C MET A 99 -19.66 15.92 8.76
N ASP A 100 -20.11 14.67 8.70
CA ASP A 100 -21.49 14.26 8.36
C ASP A 100 -22.00 14.75 6.99
N LYS A 101 -21.09 15.01 6.04
CA LYS A 101 -21.45 15.43 4.68
C LYS A 101 -21.75 14.24 3.76
N LEU A 102 -21.20 13.07 4.05
CA LEU A 102 -21.40 11.83 3.29
C LEU A 102 -22.54 10.98 3.88
N GLN A 103 -23.74 11.55 3.95
CA GLN A 103 -24.91 10.97 4.64
C GLN A 103 -25.21 9.53 4.21
N VAL A 104 -25.06 9.23 2.91
CA VAL A 104 -25.27 7.88 2.34
C VAL A 104 -24.43 6.81 3.06
N LEU A 105 -23.18 7.10 3.40
CA LEU A 105 -22.31 6.14 4.09
C LEU A 105 -22.77 5.91 5.54
N HIS A 106 -23.29 6.95 6.19
CA HIS A 106 -23.81 6.86 7.56
C HIS A 106 -25.12 6.08 7.61
N GLU A 107 -25.99 6.27 6.62
CA GLU A 107 -27.22 5.51 6.46
C GLU A 107 -26.93 4.03 6.27
N PHE A 108 -26.00 3.68 5.37
CA PHE A 108 -25.60 2.29 5.18
C PHE A 108 -25.02 1.68 6.46
N ALA A 109 -24.14 2.39 7.16
CA ALA A 109 -23.50 1.89 8.37
C ALA A 109 -24.47 1.71 9.56
N SER A 110 -25.53 2.52 9.64
CA SER A 110 -26.50 2.49 10.75
C SER A 110 -27.67 1.53 10.50
N GLN A 111 -28.19 1.46 9.28
CA GLN A 111 -29.39 0.69 8.96
C GLN A 111 -29.09 -0.75 8.56
N ASN A 112 -27.95 -1.00 7.90
CA ASN A 112 -27.66 -2.30 7.32
C ASN A 112 -26.74 -3.13 8.22
N ARG A 113 -27.16 -4.35 8.55
CA ARG A 113 -26.30 -5.28 9.31
C ARG A 113 -25.06 -5.72 8.52
N SER A 114 -25.07 -5.57 7.20
CA SER A 114 -24.00 -5.99 6.30
C SER A 114 -22.99 -4.89 5.92
N SER A 115 -23.15 -3.65 6.43
CA SER A 115 -22.21 -2.55 6.19
C SER A 115 -21.51 -2.11 7.47
N ARG A 116 -20.21 -1.89 7.40
CA ARG A 116 -19.38 -1.46 8.53
C ARG A 116 -18.33 -0.46 8.07
N ILE A 117 -18.02 0.49 8.94
CA ILE A 117 -16.94 1.45 8.74
C ILE A 117 -15.74 0.97 9.55
N PHE A 118 -14.59 0.86 8.89
CA PHE A 118 -13.32 0.52 9.54
C PHE A 118 -12.33 1.67 9.41
N LYS A 119 -11.52 1.86 10.44
CA LYS A 119 -10.43 2.85 10.44
C LYS A 119 -9.15 2.17 9.97
N ALA A 120 -8.67 2.52 8.77
CA ALA A 120 -7.33 2.18 8.33
C ALA A 120 -6.34 3.25 8.84
N ILE A 121 -5.31 2.82 9.57
CA ILE A 121 -4.22 3.70 10.02
C ILE A 121 -3.09 3.57 9.01
N ALA A 122 -2.59 4.72 8.59
CA ALA A 122 -1.68 4.84 7.48
C ALA A 122 -0.32 5.34 8.01
N ASP A 123 0.69 4.47 8.10
CA ASP A 123 2.04 4.81 8.57
C ASP A 123 2.81 5.65 7.53
N PRO A 124 3.53 6.72 7.91
CA PRO A 124 4.30 7.53 6.96
C PRO A 124 5.24 6.68 6.09
N PRO A 125 5.40 6.95 4.78
CA PRO A 125 4.87 8.09 4.00
C PRO A 125 3.40 7.96 3.58
N THR A 126 2.65 9.06 3.58
CA THR A 126 1.22 9.11 3.20
C THR A 126 1.00 9.54 1.74
N THR A 127 1.76 8.97 0.80
CA THR A 127 1.58 9.26 -0.65
C THR A 127 0.63 8.24 -1.29
N SER A 128 -0.15 8.67 -2.29
CA SER A 128 -1.16 7.83 -2.95
C SER A 128 -0.56 6.55 -3.56
N LEU A 129 0.61 6.65 -4.21
CA LEU A 129 1.32 5.50 -4.78
C LEU A 129 1.66 4.44 -3.74
N GLN A 130 2.22 4.87 -2.60
CA GLN A 130 2.65 3.96 -1.53
C GLN A 130 1.46 3.28 -0.85
N ARG A 131 0.34 3.99 -0.71
CA ARG A 131 -0.91 3.40 -0.19
C ARG A 131 -1.51 2.40 -1.15
N LEU A 132 -1.48 2.71 -2.44
CA LEU A 132 -2.01 1.80 -3.43
C LEU A 132 -1.15 0.52 -3.55
N LYS A 133 0.18 0.65 -3.49
CA LYS A 133 1.10 -0.49 -3.39
C LYS A 133 0.80 -1.33 -2.15
N GLY A 134 0.70 -0.70 -0.97
CA GLY A 134 0.38 -1.43 0.28
C GLY A 134 -0.98 -2.10 0.27
N LEU A 135 -2.02 -1.45 -0.29
CA LEU A 135 -3.37 -2.01 -0.38
C LEU A 135 -3.45 -3.25 -1.28
N THR A 136 -2.66 -3.27 -2.36
CA THR A 136 -2.72 -4.34 -3.36
C THR A 136 -1.75 -5.49 -3.09
N THR A 137 -0.60 -5.21 -2.48
CA THR A 137 0.41 -6.23 -2.12
C THR A 137 0.28 -6.74 -0.69
N GLY A 138 -0.40 -5.99 0.20
CA GLY A 138 -0.41 -6.26 1.65
C GLY A 138 0.92 -5.92 2.35
N GLY A 139 1.91 -5.40 1.63
CA GLY A 139 3.22 -5.04 2.17
C GLY A 139 3.25 -3.69 2.89
N LEU A 140 4.26 -3.50 3.74
CA LEU A 140 4.54 -2.20 4.37
C LEU A 140 5.26 -1.27 3.38
N PRO A 141 4.82 0.01 3.23
CA PRO A 141 5.48 0.98 2.36
C PRO A 141 6.85 1.40 2.91
N THR A 142 7.82 1.70 2.05
CA THR A 142 9.17 2.12 2.48
C THR A 142 9.60 3.47 1.92
N PHE A 143 10.51 4.13 2.64
CA PHE A 143 11.01 5.46 2.29
C PHE A 143 11.87 5.47 1.02
N ILE A 144 12.54 4.37 0.67
CA ILE A 144 13.33 4.28 -0.56
C ILE A 144 12.43 4.25 -1.80
N ASP A 145 11.27 3.62 -1.69
CA ASP A 145 10.27 3.61 -2.76
C ASP A 145 9.70 5.02 -3.05
N VAL A 146 9.79 5.96 -2.10
CA VAL A 146 9.39 7.36 -2.31
C VAL A 146 10.34 8.06 -3.29
N GLY A 147 11.64 7.75 -3.26
CA GLY A 147 12.61 8.28 -4.21
C GLY A 147 12.38 7.78 -5.64
N ASN A 148 11.88 6.56 -5.79
CA ASN A 148 11.49 5.99 -7.08
C ASN A 148 10.05 6.37 -7.49
N SER A 149 9.22 6.86 -6.55
CA SER A 149 7.84 7.30 -6.82
C SER A 149 7.74 8.49 -7.77
N PHE A 150 8.84 9.22 -8.04
CA PHE A 150 8.87 10.31 -9.02
C PHE A 150 8.67 9.85 -10.48
N GLY A 151 8.70 8.53 -10.76
CA GLY A 151 8.43 7.97 -12.08
C GLY A 151 7.41 6.83 -12.11
N ALA A 152 6.65 6.62 -11.02
CA ALA A 152 5.65 5.54 -10.87
C ALA A 152 6.09 4.19 -11.50
N PRO A 153 7.12 3.51 -10.94
CA PRO A 153 7.56 2.22 -11.45
C PRO A 153 6.43 1.19 -11.31
N ALA A 154 6.30 0.33 -12.32
CA ALA A 154 5.37 -0.79 -12.30
C ALA A 154 5.62 -1.68 -11.07
N ILE A 155 4.54 -2.15 -10.43
CA ILE A 155 4.63 -3.09 -9.31
C ILE A 155 4.97 -4.46 -9.87
N VAL A 156 6.17 -4.94 -9.56
CA VAL A 156 6.64 -6.28 -9.96
C VAL A 156 6.30 -7.33 -8.90
N GLU A 157 6.02 -6.93 -7.67
CA GLU A 157 5.66 -7.83 -6.57
C GLU A 157 4.30 -8.54 -6.81
N ASP A 158 4.11 -9.65 -6.10
CA ASP A 158 2.81 -10.29 -6.02
C ASP A 158 1.75 -9.33 -5.47
N ASN A 159 0.58 -9.34 -6.08
CA ASN A 159 -0.49 -8.41 -5.75
C ASN A 159 -1.86 -9.01 -6.08
N LEU A 160 -2.88 -8.46 -5.42
CA LEU A 160 -4.26 -8.88 -5.57
C LEU A 160 -4.73 -8.91 -7.03
N ILE A 161 -4.34 -7.91 -7.83
CA ILE A 161 -4.80 -7.79 -9.22
C ILE A 161 -4.19 -8.92 -10.06
N HIS A 162 -2.89 -9.17 -9.91
CA HIS A 162 -2.19 -10.27 -10.57
C HIS A 162 -2.83 -11.63 -10.22
N GLN A 163 -3.06 -11.88 -8.93
CA GLN A 163 -3.67 -13.14 -8.45
C GLN A 163 -5.10 -13.33 -8.98
N LEU A 164 -5.90 -12.26 -9.06
CA LEU A 164 -7.25 -12.34 -9.63
C LEU A 164 -7.21 -12.72 -11.12
N VAL A 165 -6.33 -12.09 -11.90
CA VAL A 165 -6.19 -12.35 -13.34
C VAL A 165 -5.66 -13.76 -13.60
N GLN A 166 -4.65 -14.19 -12.84
CA GLN A 166 -4.09 -15.54 -12.94
C GLN A 166 -5.14 -16.63 -12.65
N ASN A 167 -6.07 -16.35 -11.74
CA ASN A 167 -7.21 -17.23 -11.43
C ASN A 167 -8.38 -17.11 -12.42
N GLY A 168 -8.19 -16.46 -13.58
CA GLY A 168 -9.21 -16.34 -14.62
C GLY A 168 -10.32 -15.33 -14.31
N THR A 169 -10.16 -14.49 -13.27
CA THR A 169 -11.13 -13.43 -12.97
C THR A 169 -10.98 -12.30 -13.97
N ARG A 170 -12.11 -11.85 -14.53
CA ARG A 170 -12.13 -10.69 -15.43
C ARG A 170 -12.06 -9.40 -14.63
N VAL A 171 -10.90 -8.76 -14.61
CA VAL A 171 -10.69 -7.48 -13.91
C VAL A 171 -10.85 -6.31 -14.89
N VAL A 172 -11.66 -5.32 -14.50
CA VAL A 172 -11.90 -4.08 -15.25
C VAL A 172 -11.50 -2.91 -14.37
N MET A 173 -10.77 -1.95 -14.94
CA MET A 173 -10.30 -0.77 -14.23
C MET A 173 -10.91 0.50 -14.85
N MET A 174 -11.32 1.43 -13.99
CA MET A 174 -11.81 2.75 -14.38
C MET A 174 -11.33 3.76 -13.34
N GLY A 175 -10.77 4.88 -13.80
CA GLY A 175 -10.20 5.90 -12.91
C GLY A 175 -8.88 6.46 -13.42
N ASP A 176 -8.05 6.89 -12.50
CA ASP A 176 -6.80 7.60 -12.74
C ASP A 176 -5.73 6.77 -13.49
N ASP A 177 -4.97 7.40 -14.40
CA ASP A 177 -3.93 6.75 -15.20
C ASP A 177 -2.77 6.16 -14.39
N THR A 178 -2.60 6.59 -13.14
CA THR A 178 -1.69 6.00 -12.15
C THR A 178 -1.85 4.48 -12.03
N TRP A 179 -3.08 3.96 -12.12
CA TRP A 179 -3.32 2.52 -12.04
C TRP A 179 -2.75 1.75 -13.23
N ILE A 180 -2.75 2.34 -14.42
CA ILE A 180 -2.17 1.70 -15.61
C ILE A 180 -0.65 1.74 -15.54
N GLN A 181 -0.08 2.81 -14.98
CA GLN A 181 1.37 2.94 -14.75
C GLN A 181 1.84 1.90 -13.72
N LEU A 182 1.11 1.75 -12.62
CA LEU A 182 1.41 0.78 -11.56
C LEU A 182 1.22 -0.68 -12.01
N PHE A 183 0.19 -0.96 -12.80
CA PHE A 183 -0.22 -2.30 -13.18
C PHE A 183 -0.33 -2.41 -14.71
N PRO A 184 0.80 -2.65 -15.41
CA PRO A 184 0.81 -2.75 -16.85
C PRO A 184 0.20 -4.08 -17.32
N HIS A 185 -0.88 -4.01 -18.09
CA HIS A 185 -1.54 -5.13 -18.79
C HIS A 185 -2.34 -6.21 -18.01
N PRO A 186 -2.73 -6.09 -16.72
CA PRO A 186 -3.58 -7.11 -16.09
C PRO A 186 -5.07 -6.93 -16.40
N PHE A 187 -5.51 -5.75 -16.83
CA PHE A 187 -6.93 -5.46 -16.99
C PHE A 187 -7.46 -5.91 -18.35
N VAL A 188 -8.59 -6.62 -18.33
CA VAL A 188 -9.33 -7.00 -19.55
C VAL A 188 -9.82 -5.76 -20.30
N LYS A 189 -10.21 -4.74 -19.54
CA LYS A 189 -10.59 -3.43 -20.06
C LYS A 189 -10.19 -2.36 -19.06
N SER A 190 -9.62 -1.27 -19.56
CA SER A 190 -9.28 -0.09 -18.77
C SER A 190 -9.91 1.17 -19.36
N TYR A 191 -10.31 2.08 -18.47
CA TYR A 191 -10.80 3.41 -18.82
C TYR A 191 -10.01 4.45 -18.00
N PRO A 192 -8.79 4.80 -18.44
CA PRO A 192 -7.97 5.79 -17.76
C PRO A 192 -8.50 7.19 -17.97
N PHE A 193 -8.40 8.00 -16.92
CA PHE A 193 -8.60 9.44 -16.92
C PHE A 193 -7.31 10.10 -16.44
N PRO A 194 -6.98 11.29 -16.95
CA PRO A 194 -5.77 11.99 -16.52
C PRO A 194 -5.82 12.26 -15.01
N SER A 195 -4.73 11.93 -14.34
CA SER A 195 -4.50 12.33 -12.96
C SER A 195 -4.50 13.85 -12.80
N PHE A 196 -4.92 14.32 -11.62
CA PHE A 196 -4.92 15.74 -11.27
C PHE A 196 -3.53 16.27 -10.85
N THR A 197 -2.46 15.58 -11.23
CA THR A 197 -1.05 15.92 -10.89
C THR A 197 -0.38 16.82 -11.90
#